data_AF-A0A9P3I9D1-F1
#
_entry.id   AF-A0A9P3I9D1-F1
#
_cell.length_a   1.000
_cell.length_b   1.000
_cell.length_c   1.000
_cell.angle_alpha   90.00
_cell.angle_beta   90.00
_cell.angle_gamma   90.00
#
_symmetry.space_group_name_H-M   'P 1'
#
loop_
_entity.id
_entity.type
_entity.pdbx_description
1 polymer ?
#
loop_
_entity_poly.entity_id
_entity_poly.type
_entity_poly.pdbx_seq_one_letter_code
_entity_poly.pdbx_strand_id
1 'polypeptide(L)'
;MNHAFFKALLFLSAGSVIHAMSDEQDMRKMGGLASLLPFTYAMMLIGSLSLVGFPFLTGFYSKDVILELAYAKYTISGNFAFWLGSLSVFFTSYYSFRLLFLTFLAPANAYKRDIAQCHDAPVLMAIPLILLAIGSIFVGYLAKDMMIGLGTHFWANSIFILPKNELLCESEFGTPTIIKLIPLIFSSFGAFIAYQVHFLAKPLFFRLKTSRFGQNIYSFLNKRWLFDKVFNDFLVKACLWFGYEVSFKTLDKGVFEILGPSGISTTLRELAADFSKIQTGFIAHYAFVMLIGLTVFITIFGLWDLISFWVDNRLYFILLISALFMSRDRNFIAVR
;
A
#
# COMPACT_ATOMS: atom_id res chain seq x y z
N MET A 1 1.42 15.40 15.87
CA MET A 1 2.68 15.99 16.38
C MET A 1 3.42 15.05 17.33
N ASN A 2 2.91 14.77 18.54
CA ASN A 2 3.61 13.96 19.56
C ASN A 2 4.11 12.61 19.03
N HIS A 3 3.29 11.91 18.23
CA HIS A 3 3.67 10.64 17.60
C HIS A 3 4.94 10.72 16.75
N ALA A 4 5.20 11.84 16.08
CA ALA A 4 6.40 12.01 15.28
C ALA A 4 7.67 12.03 16.16
N PHE A 5 7.64 12.76 17.28
CA PHE A 5 8.78 12.86 18.20
C PHE A 5 9.15 11.50 18.80
N PHE A 6 8.20 10.84 19.48
CA PHE A 6 8.53 9.59 20.16
C PHE A 6 8.80 8.43 19.18
N LYS A 7 8.14 8.36 18.02
CA LYS A 7 8.46 7.32 17.02
C LYS A 7 9.81 7.55 16.37
N ALA A 8 10.13 8.78 15.98
CA ALA A 8 11.44 9.09 15.43
C ALA A 8 12.55 8.74 16.44
N LEU A 9 12.34 9.07 17.73
CA LEU A 9 13.24 8.69 18.79
C LEU A 9 13.41 7.17 18.91
N LEU A 10 12.32 6.40 18.86
CA LEU A 10 12.37 4.94 18.95
C LEU A 10 13.09 4.31 17.75
N PHE A 11 12.83 4.78 16.53
CA PHE A 11 13.50 4.28 15.32
C PHE A 11 14.98 4.62 15.29
N LEU A 12 15.36 5.84 15.66
CA LEU A 12 16.78 6.21 15.76
C LEU A 12 17.48 5.45 16.89
N SER A 13 16.84 5.30 18.05
CA SER A 13 17.40 4.51 19.15
C SER A 13 17.58 3.05 18.74
N ALA A 14 16.62 2.48 18.00
CA ALA A 14 16.74 1.12 17.45
C ALA A 14 17.89 1.04 16.44
N GLY A 15 18.04 2.01 15.55
CA GLY A 15 19.18 2.11 14.64
C GLY A 15 20.52 2.13 15.38
N SER A 16 20.60 2.83 16.52
CA SER A 16 21.82 2.87 17.33
C SER A 16 22.14 1.52 17.95
N VAL A 17 21.12 0.80 18.43
CA VAL A 17 21.27 -0.56 18.97
C VAL A 17 21.70 -1.53 17.87
N ILE A 18 21.11 -1.43 16.67
CA ILE A 18 21.46 -2.27 15.51
C ILE A 18 22.93 -2.02 15.11
N HIS A 19 23.35 -0.76 15.04
CA HIS A 19 24.74 -0.41 14.73
C HIS A 19 25.71 -0.94 15.79
N ALA A 20 25.38 -0.79 17.08
CA ALA A 20 26.18 -1.30 18.19
C ALA A 20 26.25 -2.84 18.24
N MET A 21 25.31 -3.54 17.59
CA MET A 21 25.17 -5.00 17.55
C MET A 21 25.56 -5.61 16.19
N SER A 22 26.42 -4.95 15.41
CA SER A 22 26.89 -5.45 14.10
C SER A 22 25.75 -5.80 13.14
N ASP A 23 24.74 -4.94 13.08
CA ASP A 23 23.55 -5.06 12.23
C ASP A 23 22.59 -6.22 12.56
N GLU A 24 22.72 -6.85 13.74
CA GLU A 24 21.74 -7.81 14.23
C GLU A 24 20.42 -7.11 14.64
N GLN A 25 19.31 -7.53 14.04
CA GLN A 25 17.97 -6.97 14.31
C GLN A 25 17.07 -7.90 15.12
N ASP A 26 17.41 -9.18 15.26
CA ASP A 26 16.59 -10.11 16.03
C ASP A 26 16.84 -9.91 17.53
N MET A 27 15.85 -9.30 18.21
CA MET A 27 15.87 -9.07 19.66
C MET A 27 16.12 -10.34 20.49
N ARG A 28 15.86 -11.54 19.94
CA ARG A 28 16.11 -12.81 20.64
C ARG A 28 17.61 -13.12 20.81
N LYS A 29 18.46 -12.52 19.98
CA LYS A 29 19.92 -12.65 20.05
C LYS A 29 20.56 -11.48 20.80
N MET A 30 19.78 -10.62 21.44
CA MET A 30 20.29 -9.48 22.22
C MET A 30 20.24 -9.79 23.73
N GLY A 31 20.21 -8.76 24.57
CA GLY A 31 20.13 -8.88 26.03
C GLY A 31 21.37 -8.29 26.71
N GLY A 32 21.20 -7.80 27.94
CA GLY A 32 22.27 -7.26 28.78
C GLY A 32 22.83 -5.91 28.35
N LEU A 33 22.25 -5.28 27.31
CA LEU A 33 22.77 -4.05 26.73
C LEU A 33 22.57 -2.82 27.61
N ALA A 34 21.75 -2.88 28.68
CA ALA A 34 21.51 -1.73 29.55
C ALA A 34 22.80 -1.16 30.16
N SER A 35 23.76 -2.04 30.48
CA SER A 35 25.05 -1.66 31.06
C SER A 35 26.05 -1.16 30.03
N LEU A 36 25.93 -1.60 28.77
CA LEU A 36 26.86 -1.29 27.69
C LEU A 36 26.45 -0.02 26.92
N LEU A 37 25.15 0.21 26.79
CA LEU A 37 24.57 1.31 26.02
C LEU A 37 23.61 2.14 26.90
N PRO A 38 24.09 2.73 28.02
CA PRO A 38 23.21 3.41 28.97
C PRO A 38 22.48 4.61 28.36
N PHE A 39 23.12 5.32 27.41
CA PHE A 39 22.51 6.49 26.78
C PHE A 39 21.37 6.08 25.85
N THR A 40 21.61 5.14 24.93
CA THR A 40 20.54 4.65 24.03
C THR A 40 19.42 3.94 24.78
N TYR A 41 19.73 3.24 25.88
CA TYR A 41 18.74 2.66 26.77
C TYR A 41 17.83 3.75 27.37
N ALA A 42 18.40 4.83 27.90
CA ALA A 42 17.64 5.94 28.46
C ALA A 42 16.73 6.61 27.41
N MET A 43 17.25 6.85 26.21
CA MET A 43 16.45 7.41 25.11
C MET A 43 15.30 6.47 24.73
N MET A 44 15.59 5.19 24.49
CA MET A 44 14.57 4.18 24.18
C MET A 44 13.51 4.06 25.27
N LEU A 45 13.91 4.11 26.54
CA LEU A 45 13.01 4.11 27.70
C LEU A 45 12.04 5.30 27.63
N ILE A 46 12.55 6.52 27.46
CA ILE A 46 11.73 7.74 27.37
C ILE A 46 10.73 7.63 26.20
N GLY A 47 11.19 7.21 25.03
CA GLY A 47 10.33 7.04 23.86
C GLY A 47 9.25 5.98 24.06
N SER A 48 9.60 4.87 24.74
CA SER A 48 8.66 3.79 25.01
C SER A 48 7.61 4.18 26.05
N LEU A 49 7.99 4.87 27.14
CA LEU A 49 7.06 5.38 28.14
C LEU A 49 6.13 6.43 27.53
N SER A 50 6.66 7.31 26.67
CA SER A 50 5.86 8.28 25.94
C SER A 50 4.93 7.62 24.93
N LEU A 51 5.33 6.51 24.31
CA LEU A 51 4.44 5.75 23.43
C LEU A 51 3.33 5.08 24.24
N VAL A 52 3.63 4.48 25.39
CA VAL A 52 2.65 3.76 26.21
C VAL A 52 1.61 4.72 26.82
N GLY A 53 1.94 6.00 26.97
CA GLY A 53 1.05 6.99 27.59
C GLY A 53 1.26 7.08 29.10
N PHE A 54 2.49 6.87 29.58
CA PHE A 54 2.82 7.08 30.98
C PHE A 54 2.50 8.53 31.39
N PRO A 55 1.96 8.77 32.60
CA PRO A 55 1.59 10.12 33.04
C PRO A 55 2.76 11.09 32.91
N PHE A 56 2.44 12.35 32.64
CA PHE A 56 3.37 13.46 32.38
C PHE A 56 4.09 13.46 31.02
N LEU A 57 4.15 12.34 30.31
CA LEU A 57 4.76 12.31 28.97
C LEU A 57 3.75 12.66 27.87
N THR A 58 4.26 12.93 26.68
CA THR A 58 3.43 13.44 25.57
C THR A 58 2.36 12.48 25.06
N GLY A 59 2.53 11.18 25.32
CA GLY A 59 1.51 10.16 25.03
C GLY A 59 0.23 10.36 25.82
N PHE A 60 0.34 10.65 27.13
CA PHE A 60 -0.79 10.81 28.04
C PHE A 60 -1.74 11.92 27.56
N TYR A 61 -1.20 13.10 27.26
CA TYR A 61 -1.99 14.25 26.80
C TYR A 61 -2.68 14.07 25.43
N SER A 62 -2.25 13.11 24.62
CA SER A 62 -2.79 12.90 23.28
C SER A 62 -3.67 11.67 23.17
N LYS A 63 -3.29 10.55 23.80
CA LYS A 63 -4.01 9.28 23.69
C LYS A 63 -5.22 9.21 24.61
N ASP A 64 -5.08 9.65 25.84
CA ASP A 64 -6.13 9.45 26.85
C ASP A 64 -7.34 10.33 26.52
N VAL A 65 -7.11 11.55 26.05
CA VAL A 65 -8.17 12.45 25.56
C VAL A 65 -9.00 11.82 24.43
N ILE A 66 -8.37 11.09 23.50
CA ILE A 66 -9.09 10.43 22.39
C ILE A 66 -10.01 9.32 22.93
N LEU A 67 -9.56 8.58 23.95
CA LEU A 67 -10.38 7.56 24.60
C LEU A 67 -11.52 8.19 25.41
N GLU A 68 -11.25 9.28 26.13
CA GLU A 68 -12.27 10.05 26.86
C GLU A 68 -13.34 10.58 25.91
N LEU A 69 -12.96 11.15 24.76
CA LEU A 69 -13.87 11.61 23.72
C LEU A 69 -14.72 10.46 23.12
N ALA A 70 -14.12 9.27 22.94
CA ALA A 70 -14.85 8.11 22.43
C ALA A 70 -15.98 7.68 23.38
N TYR A 71 -15.72 7.73 24.69
CA TYR A 71 -16.73 7.43 25.72
C TYR A 71 -17.77 8.56 25.86
N ALA A 72 -17.32 9.81 25.86
CA ALA A 72 -18.18 11.00 26.00
C ALA A 72 -19.18 11.19 24.85
N LYS A 73 -19.03 10.45 23.75
CA LYS A 73 -20.01 10.43 22.65
C LYS A 73 -21.36 9.80 23.05
N TYR A 74 -21.43 9.06 24.16
CA TYR A 74 -22.63 8.35 24.64
C TYR A 74 -23.34 7.49 23.57
N THR A 75 -22.57 6.91 22.64
CA THR A 75 -23.08 6.02 21.60
C THR A 75 -22.56 4.61 21.82
N ILE A 76 -23.32 3.60 21.37
CA ILE A 76 -22.88 2.19 21.44
C ILE A 76 -21.54 2.01 20.69
N SER A 77 -21.40 2.66 19.53
CA SER A 77 -20.16 2.63 18.75
C SER A 77 -19.00 3.34 19.44
N GLY A 78 -19.24 4.47 20.12
CA GLY A 78 -18.24 5.17 20.93
C GLY A 78 -17.74 4.33 22.10
N ASN A 79 -18.66 3.72 22.85
CA ASN A 79 -18.32 2.82 23.96
C ASN A 79 -17.55 1.59 23.50
N PHE A 80 -17.95 0.99 22.37
CA PHE A 80 -17.20 -0.12 21.77
C PHE A 80 -15.77 0.31 21.37
N ALA A 81 -15.62 1.48 20.75
CA ALA A 81 -14.32 2.03 20.41
C ALA A 81 -13.44 2.31 21.64
N PHE A 82 -14.04 2.78 22.75
CA PHE A 82 -13.33 2.99 24.02
C PHE A 82 -12.74 1.68 24.57
N TRP A 83 -13.53 0.60 24.63
CA TRP A 83 -13.05 -0.69 25.14
C TRP A 83 -11.99 -1.32 24.23
N LEU A 84 -12.19 -1.25 22.91
CA LEU A 84 -11.20 -1.73 21.94
C LEU A 84 -9.91 -0.90 22.01
N GLY A 85 -10.02 0.42 22.16
CA GLY A 85 -8.90 1.33 22.36
C GLY A 85 -8.13 1.06 23.65
N SER A 86 -8.83 0.83 24.77
CA SER A 86 -8.22 0.46 26.06
C SER A 86 -7.47 -0.88 25.98
N LEU A 87 -8.05 -1.87 25.29
CA LEU A 87 -7.39 -3.14 25.01
C LEU A 87 -6.15 -2.95 24.11
N SER A 88 -6.22 -2.05 23.13
CA SER A 88 -5.07 -1.66 22.32
C SER A 88 -3.96 -1.06 23.17
N VAL A 89 -4.27 -0.15 24.11
CA VAL A 89 -3.29 0.42 25.06
C VAL A 89 -2.55 -0.68 25.82
N PHE A 90 -3.26 -1.70 26.30
CA PHE A 90 -2.64 -2.88 26.92
C PHE A 90 -1.64 -3.60 26.01
N PHE A 91 -2.01 -3.89 24.77
CA PHE A 91 -1.09 -4.52 23.82
C PHE A 91 0.10 -3.61 23.48
N THR A 92 -0.13 -2.30 23.38
CA THR A 92 0.95 -1.32 23.15
C THR A 92 1.96 -1.27 24.28
N SER A 93 1.48 -1.32 25.53
CA SER A 93 2.34 -1.46 26.69
C SER A 93 3.13 -2.77 26.64
N TYR A 94 2.43 -3.89 26.42
CA TYR A 94 3.05 -5.20 26.41
C TYR A 94 4.20 -5.30 25.38
N TYR A 95 3.98 -4.91 24.11
CA TYR A 95 5.05 -5.03 23.11
C TYR A 95 6.18 -4.02 23.34
N SER A 96 5.90 -2.85 23.92
CA SER A 96 6.92 -1.82 24.18
C SER A 96 7.85 -2.25 25.31
N PHE A 97 7.30 -2.77 26.40
CA PHE A 97 8.09 -3.33 27.49
C PHE A 97 8.79 -4.63 27.08
N ARG A 98 8.16 -5.47 26.25
CA ARG A 98 8.83 -6.64 25.65
C ARG A 98 10.10 -6.26 24.89
N LEU A 99 10.08 -5.16 24.12
CA LEU A 99 11.25 -4.65 23.42
C LEU A 99 12.35 -4.32 24.43
N LEU A 100 12.06 -3.47 25.42
CA LEU A 100 13.02 -3.09 26.45
C LEU A 100 13.61 -4.30 27.20
N PHE A 101 12.76 -5.27 27.55
CA PHE A 101 13.19 -6.46 28.27
C PHE A 101 14.11 -7.33 27.41
N LEU A 102 13.74 -7.63 26.16
CA LEU A 102 14.56 -8.50 25.32
C LEU A 102 15.90 -7.86 24.92
N THR A 103 15.92 -6.56 24.64
CA THR A 103 17.14 -5.91 24.14
C THR A 103 18.10 -5.54 25.28
N PHE A 104 17.61 -4.98 26.37
CA PHE A 104 18.46 -4.34 27.40
C PHE A 104 18.53 -5.11 28.72
N LEU A 105 17.40 -5.64 29.23
CA LEU A 105 17.30 -6.12 30.61
C LEU A 105 17.38 -7.65 30.77
N ALA A 106 17.08 -8.41 29.72
CA ALA A 106 17.23 -9.86 29.69
C ALA A 106 18.71 -10.26 29.78
N PRO A 107 19.04 -11.48 30.25
CA PRO A 107 20.41 -11.97 30.20
C PRO A 107 20.93 -11.98 28.76
N ALA A 108 22.21 -11.68 28.58
CA ALA A 108 22.82 -11.56 27.25
C ALA A 108 22.78 -12.89 26.51
N ASN A 109 22.16 -12.90 25.32
CA ASN A 109 22.12 -14.06 24.42
C ASN A 109 22.90 -13.80 23.11
N ALA A 110 23.65 -12.70 23.06
CA ALA A 110 24.46 -12.31 21.91
C ALA A 110 25.80 -13.06 21.87
N TYR A 111 26.43 -13.12 20.69
CA TYR A 111 27.78 -13.66 20.58
C TYR A 111 28.78 -12.76 21.31
N LYS A 112 29.77 -13.39 21.97
CA LYS A 112 30.79 -12.68 22.76
C LYS A 112 31.55 -11.64 21.93
N ARG A 113 31.78 -11.89 20.64
CA ARG A 113 32.47 -10.96 19.74
C ARG A 113 31.68 -9.65 19.56
N ASP A 114 30.35 -9.74 19.42
CA ASP A 114 29.48 -8.60 19.15
C ASP A 114 29.37 -7.74 20.42
N ILE A 115 29.27 -8.38 21.58
CA ILE A 115 29.29 -7.70 22.89
C ILE A 115 30.61 -6.96 23.11
N ALA A 116 31.75 -7.55 22.74
CA ALA A 116 33.07 -6.96 22.95
C ALA A 116 33.33 -5.72 22.08
N GLN A 117 32.69 -5.61 20.92
CA GLN A 117 32.80 -4.47 20.00
C GLN A 117 31.68 -3.43 20.20
N CYS A 118 30.76 -3.71 21.13
CA CYS A 118 29.62 -2.87 21.41
C CYS A 118 30.06 -1.53 22.01
N HIS A 119 29.62 -0.44 21.40
CA HIS A 119 29.89 0.92 21.85
C HIS A 119 28.61 1.75 21.73
N ASP A 120 28.47 2.73 22.61
CA ASP A 120 27.30 3.60 22.62
C ASP A 120 27.31 4.59 21.44
N ALA A 121 26.16 5.23 21.22
CA ALA A 121 25.93 6.11 20.08
C ALA A 121 27.02 7.19 19.95
N PRO A 122 27.65 7.36 18.77
CA PRO A 122 28.55 8.49 18.55
C PRO A 122 27.78 9.81 18.67
N VAL A 123 28.49 10.89 18.98
CA VAL A 123 27.89 12.22 19.27
C VAL A 123 26.94 12.68 18.15
N LEU A 124 27.29 12.43 16.88
CA LEU A 124 26.46 12.76 15.72
C LEU A 124 25.07 12.10 15.74
N MET A 125 24.99 10.88 16.30
CA MET A 125 23.74 10.16 16.47
C MET A 125 23.02 10.56 17.78
N ALA A 126 23.79 10.90 18.82
CA ALA A 126 23.26 11.32 20.11
C ALA A 126 22.52 12.68 20.05
N ILE A 127 23.00 13.64 19.25
CA ILE A 127 22.38 14.99 19.17
C ILE A 127 20.91 14.92 18.73
N PRO A 128 20.54 14.25 17.62
CA PRO A 128 19.13 14.08 17.24
C PRO A 128 18.31 13.36 18.32
N LEU A 129 18.88 12.35 18.99
CA LEU A 129 18.20 11.60 20.04
C LEU A 129 17.82 12.49 21.23
N ILE A 130 18.75 13.34 21.69
CA ILE A 130 18.51 14.29 22.79
C ILE A 130 17.38 15.26 22.43
N LEU A 131 17.45 15.85 21.23
CA LEU A 131 16.43 16.81 20.77
C LEU A 131 15.04 16.16 20.72
N LEU A 132 14.95 14.95 20.18
CA LEU A 132 13.70 14.21 20.09
C LEU A 132 13.21 13.76 21.48
N ALA A 133 14.10 13.46 22.42
CA ALA A 133 13.76 13.08 23.79
C ALA A 133 13.12 14.24 24.55
N ILE A 134 13.73 15.43 24.44
CA ILE A 134 13.17 16.67 24.99
C ILE A 134 11.78 16.91 24.38
N GLY A 135 11.65 16.75 23.06
CA GLY A 135 10.36 16.83 22.37
C GLY A 135 9.33 15.83 22.91
N SER A 136 9.74 14.59 23.15
CA SER A 136 8.92 13.49 23.65
C SER A 136 8.51 13.62 25.14
N ILE A 137 9.15 14.52 25.90
CA ILE A 137 8.79 14.81 27.29
C ILE A 137 7.89 16.05 27.36
N PHE A 138 8.32 17.17 26.77
CA PHE A 138 7.72 18.48 27.05
C PHE A 138 6.65 18.94 26.07
N VAL A 139 6.77 18.61 24.77
CA VAL A 139 5.93 19.21 23.72
C VAL A 139 4.44 18.94 23.94
N GLY A 140 4.09 17.74 24.42
CA GLY A 140 2.71 17.36 24.69
C GLY A 140 2.08 18.14 25.84
N TYR A 141 2.84 18.49 26.89
CA TYR A 141 2.34 19.34 27.97
C TYR A 141 2.17 20.79 27.48
N LEU A 142 3.21 21.34 26.84
CA LEU A 142 3.22 22.73 26.36
C LEU A 142 2.16 22.99 25.28
N ALA A 143 1.97 22.03 24.37
CA ALA A 143 1.01 22.18 23.27
C ALA A 143 -0.40 21.70 23.62
N LYS A 144 -0.62 21.11 24.81
CA LYS A 144 -1.95 20.60 25.22
C LYS A 144 -3.00 21.71 25.12
N ASP A 145 -2.73 22.81 25.81
CA ASP A 145 -3.67 23.92 25.89
C ASP A 145 -3.83 24.58 24.53
N MET A 146 -2.74 24.82 23.81
CA MET A 146 -2.79 25.37 22.44
C MET A 146 -3.63 24.53 21.46
N MET A 147 -3.55 23.20 21.51
CA MET A 147 -4.15 22.30 20.51
C MET A 147 -5.54 21.78 20.88
N ILE A 148 -5.76 21.48 22.16
CA ILE A 148 -6.92 20.75 22.68
C ILE A 148 -7.66 21.57 23.76
N GLY A 149 -7.09 22.68 24.23
CA GLY A 149 -7.72 23.54 25.23
C GLY A 149 -9.11 24.01 24.79
N LEU A 150 -9.99 24.19 25.78
CA LEU A 150 -11.35 24.69 25.58
C LEU A 150 -11.31 26.10 24.97
N GLY A 151 -11.98 26.27 23.83
CA GLY A 151 -12.10 27.59 23.17
C GLY A 151 -10.82 28.12 22.53
N THR A 152 -9.87 27.25 22.19
CA THR A 152 -8.60 27.68 21.58
C THR A 152 -8.79 28.23 20.17
N HIS A 153 -8.18 29.40 19.91
CA HIS A 153 -8.19 30.02 18.59
C HIS A 153 -7.16 29.43 17.61
N PHE A 154 -6.35 28.46 18.04
CA PHE A 154 -5.22 27.93 17.27
C PHE A 154 -5.65 27.39 15.89
N TRP A 155 -6.76 26.65 15.83
CA TRP A 155 -7.25 26.06 14.58
C TRP A 155 -8.12 27.03 13.76
N ALA A 156 -8.60 28.13 14.34
CA ALA A 156 -9.49 29.11 13.69
C ALA A 156 -10.53 28.43 12.76
N ASN A 157 -10.46 28.71 11.45
CA ASN A 157 -11.40 28.17 10.46
C ASN A 157 -10.96 26.84 9.83
N SER A 158 -9.81 26.27 10.22
CA SER A 158 -9.31 25.01 9.63
C SER A 158 -10.09 23.78 10.09
N ILE A 159 -10.65 23.81 11.30
CA ILE A 159 -11.49 22.75 11.86
C ILE A 159 -12.83 23.37 12.30
N PHE A 160 -13.87 23.17 11.49
CA PHE A 160 -15.22 23.59 11.84
C PHE A 160 -15.98 22.45 12.50
N ILE A 161 -16.40 22.62 13.76
CA ILE A 161 -17.17 21.64 14.54
C ILE A 161 -18.60 22.14 14.66
N LEU A 162 -19.56 21.30 14.27
CA LEU A 162 -20.98 21.58 14.47
C LEU A 162 -21.31 21.57 15.98
N PRO A 163 -22.18 22.46 16.49
CA PRO A 163 -22.51 22.53 17.93
C PRO A 163 -22.99 21.18 18.51
N LYS A 164 -23.70 20.38 17.72
CA LYS A 164 -24.16 19.04 18.12
C LYS A 164 -23.02 18.05 18.40
N ASN A 165 -21.86 18.27 17.82
CA ASN A 165 -20.69 17.40 17.91
C ASN A 165 -19.62 17.96 18.87
N GLU A 166 -19.93 18.99 19.65
CA GLU A 166 -19.03 19.56 20.64
C GLU A 166 -18.94 18.64 21.87
N LEU A 167 -18.08 17.63 21.76
CA LEU A 167 -17.91 16.58 22.78
C LEU A 167 -16.79 16.89 23.78
N LEU A 168 -16.04 17.98 23.58
CA LEU A 168 -14.83 18.27 24.35
C LEU A 168 -15.16 18.63 25.81
N CYS A 169 -16.12 19.54 26.03
CA CYS A 169 -16.58 19.90 27.38
C CYS A 169 -17.16 18.68 28.13
N GLU A 170 -17.97 17.88 27.45
CA GLU A 170 -18.53 16.64 27.99
C GLU A 170 -17.44 15.62 28.33
N SER A 171 -16.37 15.54 27.53
CA SER A 171 -15.25 14.65 27.82
C SER A 171 -14.46 15.06 29.06
N GLU A 172 -14.24 16.37 29.26
CA GLU A 172 -13.44 16.87 30.37
C GLU A 172 -14.21 16.78 31.70
N PHE A 173 -15.48 17.18 31.72
CA PHE A 173 -16.29 17.29 32.94
C PHE A 173 -17.29 16.16 33.15
N GLY A 174 -17.84 15.59 32.07
CA GLY A 174 -18.89 14.57 32.12
C GLY A 174 -18.39 13.14 32.31
N THR A 175 -17.12 12.87 32.00
CA THR A 175 -16.57 11.50 32.13
C THR A 175 -16.18 11.16 33.57
N PRO A 176 -16.69 10.05 34.14
CA PRO A 176 -16.29 9.59 35.47
C PRO A 176 -14.78 9.36 35.56
N THR A 177 -14.20 9.72 36.71
CA THR A 177 -12.76 9.58 36.98
C THR A 177 -12.26 8.15 36.81
N ILE A 178 -13.10 7.14 37.11
CA ILE A 178 -12.76 5.73 36.89
C ILE A 178 -12.41 5.44 35.43
N ILE A 179 -13.12 6.06 34.47
CA ILE A 179 -12.93 5.82 33.05
C ILE A 179 -11.62 6.42 32.56
N LYS A 180 -11.24 7.58 33.10
CA LYS A 180 -9.93 8.19 32.86
C LYS A 180 -8.78 7.32 33.36
N LEU A 181 -8.99 6.57 34.45
CA LEU A 181 -7.98 5.68 35.02
C LEU A 181 -7.87 4.32 34.31
N ILE A 182 -8.91 3.88 33.59
CA ILE A 182 -8.92 2.57 32.91
C ILE A 182 -7.71 2.40 31.98
N PRO A 183 -7.41 3.31 31.02
CA PRO A 183 -6.24 3.16 30.14
C PRO A 183 -4.90 3.06 30.89
N LEU A 184 -4.75 3.80 31.99
CA LEU A 184 -3.56 3.72 32.85
C LEU A 184 -3.45 2.35 33.55
N ILE A 185 -4.57 1.78 34.00
CA ILE A 185 -4.61 0.43 34.58
C ILE A 185 -4.25 -0.61 33.50
N PHE A 186 -4.80 -0.51 32.29
CA PHE A 186 -4.48 -1.42 31.20
C PHE A 186 -3.01 -1.31 30.76
N SER A 187 -2.43 -0.11 30.71
CA SER A 187 -1.01 0.06 30.37
C SER A 187 -0.09 -0.50 31.44
N SER A 188 -0.34 -0.23 32.72
CA SER A 188 0.44 -0.82 33.82
C SER A 188 0.31 -2.34 33.89
N PHE A 189 -0.89 -2.88 33.66
CA PHE A 189 -1.12 -4.32 33.57
C PHE A 189 -0.37 -4.95 32.39
N GLY A 190 -0.35 -4.30 31.22
CA GLY A 190 0.43 -4.77 30.06
C GLY A 190 1.93 -4.84 30.34
N ALA A 191 2.47 -3.83 31.04
CA ALA A 191 3.87 -3.80 31.47
C ALA A 191 4.17 -4.91 32.49
N PHE A 192 3.29 -5.10 33.46
CA PHE A 192 3.39 -6.16 34.46
C PHE A 192 3.38 -7.56 33.84
N ILE A 193 2.47 -7.82 32.89
CA ILE A 193 2.45 -9.10 32.17
C ILE A 193 3.71 -9.30 31.35
N ALA A 194 4.21 -8.26 30.67
CA ALA A 194 5.48 -8.36 29.94
C ALA A 194 6.64 -8.76 30.87
N TYR A 195 6.70 -8.18 32.07
CA TYR A 195 7.70 -8.54 33.08
C TYR A 195 7.56 -10.01 33.52
N GLN A 196 6.33 -10.43 33.85
CA GLN A 196 6.03 -11.81 34.27
C GLN A 196 6.42 -12.84 33.21
N VAL A 197 6.04 -12.60 31.94
CA VAL A 197 6.33 -13.49 30.81
C VAL A 197 7.84 -13.64 30.60
N HIS A 198 8.59 -12.54 30.68
CA HIS A 198 10.00 -12.51 30.30
C HIS A 198 10.96 -12.87 31.42
N PHE A 199 10.63 -12.69 32.70
CA PHE A 199 11.53 -13.00 33.82
C PHE A 199 11.09 -14.20 34.64
N LEU A 200 9.81 -14.28 35.02
CA LEU A 200 9.33 -15.24 36.03
C LEU A 200 8.78 -16.53 35.41
N ALA A 201 7.98 -16.41 34.35
CA ALA A 201 7.20 -17.52 33.79
C ALA A 201 7.77 -18.12 32.48
N LYS A 202 9.07 -17.94 32.21
CA LYS A 202 9.75 -18.46 31.01
C LYS A 202 9.39 -19.93 30.65
N PRO A 203 9.46 -20.91 31.57
CA PRO A 203 9.22 -22.31 31.21
C PRO A 203 7.77 -22.58 30.83
N LEU A 204 6.80 -21.91 31.48
CA LEU A 204 5.37 -22.07 31.19
C LEU A 204 5.06 -21.57 29.77
N PHE A 205 5.51 -20.35 29.44
CA PHE A 205 5.28 -19.76 28.12
C PHE A 205 6.03 -20.48 27.01
N PHE A 206 7.19 -21.08 27.31
CA PHE A 206 7.89 -21.95 26.36
C PHE A 206 7.05 -23.18 26.02
N ARG A 207 6.52 -23.90 27.03
CA ARG A 207 5.64 -25.06 26.81
C ARG A 207 4.37 -24.70 26.03
N LEU A 208 3.76 -23.55 26.33
CA LEU A 208 2.60 -23.05 25.60
C LEU A 208 2.93 -22.82 24.12
N LYS A 209 4.05 -22.15 23.82
CA LYS A 209 4.48 -21.89 22.44
C LYS A 209 4.84 -23.16 21.67
N THR A 210 5.40 -24.18 22.33
CA THR A 210 5.75 -25.44 21.68
C THR A 210 4.57 -26.40 21.52
N SER A 211 3.47 -26.19 22.24
CA SER A 211 2.24 -26.97 22.04
C SER A 211 1.68 -26.79 20.63
N ARG A 212 0.98 -27.80 20.08
CA ARG A 212 0.39 -27.73 18.73
C ARG A 212 -0.56 -26.53 18.57
N PHE A 213 -1.36 -26.25 19.61
CA PHE A 213 -2.27 -25.10 19.63
C PHE A 213 -1.50 -23.77 19.63
N GLY A 214 -0.50 -23.64 20.50
CA GLY A 214 0.33 -22.44 20.56
C GLY A 214 1.15 -22.20 19.30
N GLN A 215 1.67 -23.25 18.66
CA GLN A 215 2.36 -23.16 17.38
C GLN A 215 1.45 -22.62 16.28
N ASN A 216 0.19 -23.09 16.20
CA ASN A 216 -0.76 -22.60 15.22
C ASN A 216 -1.01 -21.09 15.40
N ILE A 217 -1.33 -20.66 16.62
CA ILE A 217 -1.57 -19.24 16.94
C ILE A 217 -0.30 -18.40 16.69
N TYR A 218 0.85 -18.89 17.15
CA TYR A 218 2.12 -18.20 16.97
C TYR A 218 2.46 -18.06 15.48
N SER A 219 2.29 -19.11 14.68
CA SER A 219 2.56 -19.06 13.24
C SER A 219 1.64 -18.10 12.50
N PHE A 220 0.36 -18.03 12.89
CA PHE A 220 -0.63 -17.13 12.33
C PHE A 220 -0.28 -15.66 12.61
N LEU A 221 0.01 -15.34 13.87
CA LEU A 221 0.38 -13.98 14.28
C LEU A 221 1.77 -13.57 13.73
N ASN A 222 2.74 -14.48 13.72
CA ASN A 222 4.10 -14.20 13.24
C ASN A 222 4.14 -14.00 11.71
N LYS A 223 3.27 -14.68 10.95
CA LYS A 223 3.11 -14.47 9.50
C LYS A 223 2.20 -13.28 9.16
N ARG A 224 2.12 -12.26 10.03
CA ARG A 224 1.32 -11.04 9.83
C ARG A 224 -0.14 -11.34 9.44
N TRP A 225 -0.79 -12.22 10.20
CA TRP A 225 -2.17 -12.65 9.95
C TRP A 225 -2.37 -13.36 8.59
N LEU A 226 -1.31 -13.87 7.95
CA LEU A 226 -1.33 -14.44 6.60
C LEU A 226 -1.89 -13.47 5.54
N PHE A 227 -2.04 -12.18 5.86
CA PHE A 227 -2.68 -11.19 4.99
C PHE A 227 -1.90 -11.02 3.69
N ASP A 228 -0.57 -10.94 3.77
CA ASP A 228 0.29 -10.84 2.58
C ASP A 228 0.15 -12.06 1.67
N LYS A 229 -0.03 -13.25 2.26
CA LYS A 229 -0.22 -14.49 1.49
C LYS A 229 -1.56 -14.45 0.76
N VAL A 230 -2.64 -14.10 1.46
CA VAL A 230 -3.98 -13.99 0.86
C VAL A 230 -3.98 -12.93 -0.25
N PHE A 231 -3.37 -11.77 0.00
CA PHE A 231 -3.24 -10.70 -0.99
C PHE A 231 -2.47 -11.17 -2.24
N ASN A 232 -1.30 -11.80 -2.04
CA ASN A 232 -0.49 -12.28 -3.17
C ASN A 232 -1.16 -13.44 -3.93
N ASP A 233 -1.74 -14.39 -3.22
CA ASP A 233 -2.33 -15.58 -3.82
C ASP A 233 -3.65 -15.29 -4.54
N PHE A 234 -4.47 -14.36 -4.02
CA PHE A 234 -5.79 -14.06 -4.58
C PHE A 234 -5.75 -12.88 -5.56
N LEU A 235 -5.11 -11.77 -5.20
CA LEU A 235 -5.10 -10.57 -6.05
C LEU A 235 -3.94 -10.58 -7.03
N VAL A 236 -2.70 -10.70 -6.54
CA VAL A 236 -1.51 -10.57 -7.41
C VAL A 236 -1.46 -11.67 -8.46
N LYS A 237 -1.67 -12.95 -8.07
CA LYS A 237 -1.68 -14.05 -9.04
C LYS A 237 -2.80 -13.94 -10.05
N ALA A 238 -4.00 -13.50 -9.66
CA ALA A 238 -5.11 -13.30 -10.59
C ALA A 238 -4.79 -12.20 -11.62
N CYS A 239 -4.23 -11.07 -11.16
CA CYS A 239 -3.78 -10.00 -12.05
C CYS A 239 -2.66 -10.45 -13.00
N LEU A 240 -1.68 -11.21 -12.51
CA LEU A 240 -0.59 -11.74 -13.34
C LEU A 240 -1.10 -12.77 -14.37
N TRP A 241 -2.02 -13.66 -13.96
CA TRP A 241 -2.65 -14.62 -14.86
C TRP A 241 -3.42 -13.93 -15.97
N PHE A 242 -4.23 -12.93 -15.63
CA PHE A 242 -4.98 -12.13 -16.61
C PHE A 242 -4.03 -11.38 -17.57
N GLY A 243 -2.98 -10.75 -17.03
CA GLY A 243 -1.98 -10.05 -17.84
C GLY A 243 -1.27 -10.98 -18.83
N TYR A 244 -0.92 -12.19 -18.42
CA TYR A 244 -0.19 -13.12 -19.27
C TYR A 244 -1.09 -13.88 -20.26
N GLU A 245 -2.12 -14.59 -19.77
CA GLU A 245 -2.94 -15.44 -20.63
C GLU A 245 -3.86 -14.60 -21.52
N VAL A 246 -4.59 -13.63 -20.94
CA VAL A 246 -5.56 -12.86 -21.72
C VAL A 246 -4.86 -11.78 -22.54
N SER A 247 -4.20 -10.82 -21.89
CA SER A 247 -3.64 -9.67 -22.61
C SER A 247 -2.53 -10.09 -23.56
N PHE A 248 -1.47 -10.73 -23.07
CA PHE A 248 -0.30 -10.96 -23.91
C PHE A 248 -0.46 -12.14 -24.86
N LYS A 249 -0.87 -13.31 -24.35
CA LYS A 249 -0.86 -14.53 -25.16
C LYS A 249 -2.06 -14.62 -26.09
N THR A 250 -3.28 -14.35 -25.61
CA THR A 250 -4.46 -14.45 -26.47
C THR A 250 -4.66 -13.23 -27.36
N LEU A 251 -4.48 -12.01 -26.86
CA LEU A 251 -4.67 -10.82 -27.70
C LEU A 251 -3.43 -10.52 -28.54
N ASP A 252 -2.30 -10.20 -27.91
CA ASP A 252 -1.13 -9.69 -28.63
C ASP A 252 -0.52 -10.75 -29.56
N LYS A 253 -0.17 -11.91 -29.01
CA LYS A 253 0.43 -13.00 -29.80
C LYS A 253 -0.56 -13.89 -30.53
N GLY A 254 -1.84 -13.82 -30.16
CA GLY A 254 -2.88 -14.65 -30.75
C GLY A 254 -3.63 -13.88 -31.82
N VAL A 255 -4.65 -13.14 -31.37
CA VAL A 255 -5.61 -12.44 -32.24
C VAL A 255 -4.89 -11.45 -33.18
N PHE A 256 -3.98 -10.62 -32.67
CA PHE A 256 -3.34 -9.61 -33.50
C PHE A 256 -2.32 -10.19 -34.47
N GLU A 257 -1.59 -11.26 -34.13
CA GLU A 257 -0.72 -11.94 -35.10
C GLU A 257 -1.54 -12.60 -36.21
N ILE A 258 -2.59 -13.34 -35.86
CA ILE A 258 -3.47 -14.02 -36.81
C ILE A 258 -4.16 -13.03 -37.74
N LEU A 259 -4.75 -11.95 -37.23
CA LEU A 259 -5.40 -10.93 -38.08
C LEU A 259 -4.40 -10.05 -38.84
N GLY A 260 -3.19 -9.92 -38.30
CA GLY A 260 -2.15 -9.08 -38.86
C GLY A 260 -1.24 -9.86 -39.82
N PRO A 261 0.08 -9.88 -39.58
CA PRO A 261 1.04 -10.35 -40.57
C PRO A 261 0.84 -11.81 -40.99
N SER A 262 0.59 -12.72 -40.03
CA SER A 262 0.57 -14.14 -40.35
C SER A 262 -0.65 -14.49 -41.19
N GLY A 263 -1.86 -14.05 -40.81
CA GLY A 263 -3.07 -14.34 -41.59
C GLY A 263 -3.09 -13.66 -42.95
N ILE A 264 -2.58 -12.43 -43.05
CA ILE A 264 -2.44 -11.76 -44.36
C ILE A 264 -1.48 -12.56 -45.25
N SER A 265 -0.35 -13.02 -44.71
CA SER A 265 0.63 -13.79 -45.49
C SER A 265 0.09 -15.15 -45.96
N THR A 266 -0.63 -15.87 -45.10
CA THR A 266 -1.19 -17.20 -45.45
C THR A 266 -2.31 -17.07 -46.46
N THR A 267 -3.23 -16.12 -46.27
CA THR A 267 -4.34 -15.88 -47.20
C THR A 267 -3.84 -15.43 -48.58
N LEU A 268 -2.88 -14.49 -48.64
CA LEU A 268 -2.29 -14.08 -49.90
C LEU A 268 -1.54 -15.23 -50.60
N ARG A 269 -0.85 -16.08 -49.84
CA ARG A 269 -0.15 -17.25 -50.39
C ARG A 269 -1.13 -18.28 -50.95
N GLU A 270 -2.23 -18.54 -50.25
CA GLU A 270 -3.29 -19.44 -50.71
C GLU A 270 -3.96 -18.90 -51.98
N LEU A 271 -4.34 -17.62 -51.99
CA LEU A 271 -4.89 -16.96 -53.17
C LEU A 271 -3.91 -17.01 -54.35
N ALA A 272 -2.63 -16.71 -54.12
CA ALA A 272 -1.60 -16.78 -55.17
C ALA A 272 -1.45 -18.21 -55.72
N ALA A 273 -1.49 -19.22 -54.86
CA ALA A 273 -1.48 -20.62 -55.28
C ALA A 273 -2.72 -20.95 -56.14
N ASP A 274 -3.90 -20.48 -55.76
CA ASP A 274 -5.13 -20.70 -56.53
C ASP A 274 -5.12 -19.95 -57.87
N PHE A 275 -4.64 -18.70 -57.91
CA PHE A 275 -4.44 -17.96 -59.17
C PHE A 275 -3.41 -18.64 -60.08
N SER A 276 -2.35 -19.23 -59.51
CA SER A 276 -1.35 -19.96 -60.30
C SER A 276 -1.94 -21.20 -60.97
N LYS A 277 -2.89 -21.89 -60.32
CA LYS A 277 -3.58 -23.07 -60.91
C LYS A 277 -4.45 -22.72 -62.11
N ILE A 278 -4.95 -21.48 -62.22
CA ILE A 278 -5.70 -21.00 -63.40
C ILE A 278 -4.82 -21.04 -64.65
N GLN A 279 -3.50 -20.85 -64.50
CA GLN A 279 -2.53 -20.95 -65.59
C GLN A 279 -2.08 -22.39 -65.80
N THR A 280 -2.89 -23.18 -66.52
CA THR A 280 -2.65 -24.62 -66.74
C THR A 280 -1.58 -24.94 -67.78
N GLY A 281 -1.06 -23.94 -68.50
CA GLY A 281 -0.04 -24.12 -69.55
C GLY A 281 -0.56 -24.68 -70.88
N PHE A 282 -1.82 -25.13 -70.96
CA PHE A 282 -2.44 -25.60 -72.19
C PHE A 282 -2.98 -24.45 -73.04
N ILE A 283 -2.46 -24.32 -74.27
CA ILE A 283 -2.80 -23.23 -75.21
C ILE A 283 -4.31 -23.14 -75.48
N ALA A 284 -5.02 -24.28 -75.53
CA ALA A 284 -6.46 -24.32 -75.76
C ALA A 284 -7.27 -23.61 -74.66
N HIS A 285 -6.85 -23.71 -73.39
CA HIS A 285 -7.50 -22.98 -72.30
C HIS A 285 -7.32 -21.47 -72.44
N TYR A 286 -6.14 -21.00 -72.85
CA TYR A 286 -5.91 -19.57 -73.10
C TYR A 286 -6.72 -19.05 -74.29
N ALA A 287 -6.84 -19.82 -75.38
CA ALA A 287 -7.67 -19.44 -76.52
C ALA A 287 -9.14 -19.28 -76.13
N PHE A 288 -9.67 -20.18 -75.29
CA PHE A 288 -11.03 -20.09 -74.77
C PHE A 288 -11.23 -18.86 -73.86
N VAL A 289 -10.28 -18.59 -72.95
CA VAL A 289 -10.31 -17.40 -72.08
C VAL A 289 -10.24 -16.11 -72.91
N MET A 290 -9.41 -16.05 -73.96
CA MET A 290 -9.36 -14.88 -74.85
C MET A 290 -10.67 -14.65 -75.59
N LEU A 291 -11.32 -15.73 -76.06
CA LEU A 291 -12.62 -15.62 -76.74
C LEU A 291 -13.70 -15.13 -75.79
N ILE A 292 -13.77 -15.68 -74.56
CA ILE A 292 -14.67 -15.17 -73.51
C ILE A 292 -14.33 -13.72 -73.16
N GLY A 293 -13.06 -13.38 -73.01
CA GLY A 293 -12.62 -12.02 -72.72
C GLY A 293 -13.08 -11.05 -73.80
N LEU A 294 -12.95 -11.43 -75.08
CA LEU A 294 -13.37 -10.63 -76.23
C LEU A 294 -14.89 -10.50 -76.31
N THR A 295 -15.65 -11.58 -76.10
CA THR A 295 -17.11 -11.53 -76.11
C THR A 295 -17.62 -10.68 -74.95
N VAL A 296 -17.08 -10.86 -73.73
CA VAL A 296 -17.42 -10.04 -72.57
C VAL A 296 -17.07 -8.58 -72.84
N PHE A 297 -15.88 -8.28 -73.38
CA PHE A 297 -15.48 -6.91 -73.70
C PHE A 297 -16.42 -6.26 -74.73
N ILE A 298 -16.74 -6.97 -75.83
CA ILE A 298 -17.67 -6.48 -76.86
C ILE A 298 -19.08 -6.33 -76.28
N THR A 299 -19.54 -7.23 -75.40
CA THR A 299 -20.84 -7.08 -74.76
C THR A 299 -20.87 -5.88 -73.81
N ILE A 300 -19.84 -5.66 -72.99
CA ILE A 300 -19.76 -4.49 -72.11
C ILE A 300 -19.74 -3.20 -72.94
N PHE A 301 -18.96 -3.17 -74.02
CA PHE A 301 -18.84 -1.99 -74.87
C PHE A 301 -20.08 -1.76 -75.75
N GLY A 302 -20.68 -2.83 -76.30
CA GLY A 302 -21.89 -2.75 -77.11
C GLY A 302 -23.15 -2.46 -76.29
N LEU A 303 -23.18 -2.89 -75.03
CA LEU A 303 -24.24 -2.51 -74.08
C LEU A 303 -24.02 -1.10 -73.51
N TRP A 304 -22.87 -0.45 -73.77
CA TRP A 304 -22.61 0.91 -73.33
C TRP A 304 -23.65 1.89 -73.90
N ASP A 305 -24.07 1.72 -75.15
CA ASP A 305 -25.10 2.58 -75.76
C ASP A 305 -26.46 2.43 -75.06
N LEU A 306 -26.81 1.22 -74.62
CA LEU A 306 -28.02 0.94 -73.83
C LEU A 306 -27.93 1.47 -72.39
N ILE A 307 -26.74 1.38 -71.77
CA ILE A 307 -26.48 1.90 -70.42
C ILE A 307 -26.44 3.43 -70.42
N SER A 308 -25.92 4.05 -71.48
CA SER A 308 -25.85 5.52 -71.63
C SER A 308 -27.21 6.21 -71.66
N PHE A 309 -28.27 5.47 -71.99
CA PHE A 309 -29.65 5.95 -71.91
C PHE A 309 -30.13 6.09 -70.45
N TRP A 310 -29.62 5.25 -69.55
CA TRP A 310 -29.95 5.27 -68.12
C TRP A 310 -28.92 6.03 -67.28
N VAL A 311 -27.71 6.24 -67.81
CA VAL A 311 -26.61 6.92 -67.14
C VAL A 311 -26.20 8.12 -67.98
N ASP A 312 -26.70 9.29 -67.61
CA ASP A 312 -26.49 10.54 -68.33
C ASP A 312 -25.01 10.96 -68.22
N ASN A 313 -24.26 10.99 -69.33
CA ASN A 313 -22.80 11.25 -69.31
C ASN A 313 -22.41 12.62 -68.71
N ARG A 314 -23.36 13.55 -68.60
CA ARG A 314 -23.19 14.85 -67.94
C ARG A 314 -23.06 14.72 -66.41
N LEU A 315 -23.67 13.69 -65.82
CA LEU A 315 -23.56 13.43 -64.38
C LEU A 315 -22.13 13.05 -64.00
N TYR A 316 -21.39 12.34 -64.86
CA TYR A 316 -19.96 12.06 -64.60
C TYR A 316 -19.12 13.33 -64.54
N PHE A 317 -19.39 14.32 -65.41
CA PHE A 317 -18.69 15.60 -65.38
C PHE A 317 -19.02 16.41 -64.11
N ILE A 318 -20.29 16.40 -63.67
CA ILE A 318 -20.72 17.03 -62.41
C ILE A 318 -20.12 16.31 -61.19
N LEU A 319 -20.04 14.98 -61.20
CA LEU A 319 -19.44 14.18 -60.13
C LEU A 319 -17.92 14.35 -60.06
N LEU A 320 -17.26 14.54 -61.20
CA LEU A 320 -15.82 14.77 -61.26
C LEU A 320 -15.47 16.20 -60.84
N ILE A 321 -16.27 17.20 -61.22
CA ILE A 321 -16.15 18.58 -60.72
C ILE A 321 -16.47 18.65 -59.23
N SER A 322 -17.53 17.97 -58.75
CA SER A 322 -17.87 17.96 -57.33
C SER A 322 -16.83 17.22 -56.50
N ALA A 323 -16.22 16.14 -56.99
CA ALA A 323 -15.11 15.47 -56.35
C ALA A 323 -13.85 16.36 -56.28
N LEU A 324 -13.56 17.13 -57.34
CA LEU A 324 -12.47 18.11 -57.35
C LEU A 324 -12.69 19.24 -56.34
N PHE A 325 -13.90 19.79 -56.25
CA PHE A 325 -14.25 20.79 -55.23
C PHE A 325 -14.27 20.20 -53.80
N MET A 326 -14.77 18.97 -53.61
CA MET A 326 -14.70 18.25 -52.32
C MET A 326 -13.28 17.92 -51.88
N SER A 327 -12.33 17.80 -52.80
CA SER A 327 -10.91 17.65 -52.48
C SER A 327 -10.27 18.95 -51.97
N ARG A 328 -10.79 20.11 -52.40
CA ARG A 328 -10.22 21.43 -52.07
C ARG A 328 -10.59 21.88 -50.66
N ASP A 329 -11.79 21.54 -50.20
CA ASP A 329 -12.26 21.86 -48.83
C ASP A 329 -11.60 21.01 -47.73
N ARG A 330 -10.98 19.87 -48.06
CA ARG A 330 -10.27 19.05 -47.06
C ARG A 330 -8.92 19.61 -46.63
N ASN A 331 -8.33 20.54 -47.39
CA ASN A 331 -7.04 21.14 -47.02
C ASN A 331 -7.17 22.40 -46.14
N PHE A 332 -8.38 22.89 -45.85
CA PHE A 332 -8.58 24.07 -44.99
C PHE A 332 -8.90 23.75 -43.52
N ILE A 333 -9.12 22.48 -43.16
CA ILE A 333 -9.42 22.06 -41.78
C ILE A 333 -8.17 21.56 -41.03
N ALA A 334 -7.02 21.41 -41.72
CA ALA A 334 -5.76 20.96 -41.11
C ALA A 334 -4.77 22.10 -40.76
N VAL A 335 -5.21 23.37 -40.73
CA VAL A 335 -4.45 24.47 -40.11
C VAL A 335 -5.41 25.35 -39.29
N ARG A 336 -5.73 24.88 -38.09
CA ARG A 336 -5.88 25.75 -36.92
C ARG A 336 -5.66 24.98 -35.64
#